data_AF-A0A1F7HD00-F1
#
_entry.id   AF-A0A1F7HD00-F1
#
_cell.length_a   1.000
_cell.length_b   1.000
_cell.length_c   1.000
_cell.angle_alpha   90.00
_cell.angle_beta   90.00
_cell.angle_gamma   90.00
#
_symmetry.space_group_name_H-M   'P 1'
#
loop_
_entity.id
_entity.type
_entity.pdbx_description
1 polymer ?
#
loop_
_entity_poly.entity_id
_entity_poly.type
_entity_poly.pdbx_seq_one_letter_code
_entity_poly.pdbx_strand_id
1 'polypeptide(L)'
;MDWVSSKVHKGDQSARKIGFPTANLDPHIIEESYRLGIYGGFVKIDHRQFLGIFYFGPNYLKNSLDNIFEVHILDFDANLYDQIIEVKLIKFIREPEKFNSIDEATKKIEEDVKILRNLVLETGFA
;
A
#
# COMPACT_ATOMS: atom_id res chain seq x y z
N MET A 1 -11.01 -7.55 -4.42
CA MET A 1 -10.20 -8.74 -4.06
C MET A 1 -10.76 -9.37 -2.80
N ASP A 2 -10.63 -10.69 -2.64
CA ASP A 2 -10.79 -11.34 -1.33
C ASP A 2 -9.56 -11.13 -0.44
N TRP A 3 -9.62 -11.59 0.80
CA TRP A 3 -8.47 -11.58 1.71
C TRP A 3 -7.39 -12.54 1.21
N VAL A 4 -6.15 -12.09 1.17
CA VAL A 4 -4.98 -12.93 0.87
C VAL A 4 -3.90 -12.71 1.92
N SER A 5 -3.17 -13.78 2.24
CA SER A 5 -2.03 -13.71 3.15
C SER A 5 -0.74 -13.45 2.41
N SER A 6 0.14 -12.61 2.98
CA SER A 6 1.50 -12.41 2.48
C SER A 6 2.47 -12.28 3.64
N LYS A 7 3.67 -12.82 3.46
CA LYS A 7 4.80 -12.51 4.32
C LYS A 7 5.26 -11.07 4.05
N VAL A 8 5.62 -10.35 5.10
CA VAL A 8 6.22 -9.02 4.99
C VAL A 8 7.73 -9.15 4.81
N HIS A 9 8.22 -8.61 3.71
CA HIS A 9 9.62 -8.61 3.34
C HIS A 9 10.32 -7.31 3.74
N LYS A 10 11.62 -7.40 3.96
CA LYS A 10 12.46 -6.23 4.24
C LYS A 10 12.77 -5.50 2.93
N GLY A 11 12.24 -4.29 2.79
CA GLY A 11 12.60 -3.36 1.72
C GLY A 11 13.90 -2.59 1.98
N ASP A 12 14.21 -1.64 1.10
CA ASP A 12 15.37 -0.74 1.21
C ASP A 12 15.20 0.37 2.28
N GLN A 13 13.99 0.48 2.85
CA GLN A 13 13.58 1.45 3.86
C GLN A 13 13.67 2.92 3.39
N SER A 14 13.77 3.16 2.08
CA SER A 14 13.86 4.51 1.50
C SER A 14 12.62 5.35 1.83
N ALA A 15 11.43 4.73 1.83
CA ALA A 15 10.16 5.39 2.11
C ALA A 15 10.01 5.89 3.57
N ARG A 16 10.85 5.42 4.51
CA ARG A 16 10.86 5.98 5.88
C ARG A 16 11.32 7.44 5.90
N LYS A 17 12.17 7.85 4.95
CA LYS A 17 12.70 9.22 4.88
C LYS A 17 11.66 10.24 4.41
N ILE A 18 10.57 9.77 3.78
CA ILE A 18 9.48 10.62 3.27
C ILE A 18 8.26 10.63 4.20
N GLY A 19 8.31 9.96 5.36
CA GLY A 19 7.20 9.89 6.32
C GLY A 19 6.16 8.80 6.02
N PHE A 20 6.35 7.98 4.98
CA PHE A 20 5.43 6.92 4.58
C PHE A 20 6.13 5.56 4.61
N PRO A 21 6.38 4.98 5.80
CA PRO A 21 6.93 3.63 5.90
C PRO A 21 6.01 2.63 5.19
N THR A 22 6.58 1.81 4.31
CA THR A 22 5.86 0.75 3.60
C THR A 22 6.34 -0.64 4.03
N ALA A 23 5.41 -1.59 4.09
CA ALA A 23 5.69 -3.01 4.16
C ALA A 23 5.70 -3.59 2.74
N ASN A 24 6.74 -4.33 2.40
CA ASN A 24 6.86 -5.01 1.10
C ASN A 24 6.14 -6.36 1.17
N LEU A 25 5.28 -6.65 0.20
CA LEU A 25 4.50 -7.88 0.08
C LEU A 25 4.88 -8.61 -1.21
N ASP A 26 4.46 -9.87 -1.34
CA ASP A 26 4.69 -10.63 -2.56
C ASP A 26 3.77 -10.11 -3.68
N PRO A 27 4.30 -9.57 -4.80
CA PRO A 27 3.48 -9.08 -5.90
C PRO A 27 2.69 -10.19 -6.61
N HIS A 28 3.08 -11.46 -6.48
CA HIS A 28 2.39 -12.58 -7.11
C HIS A 28 1.05 -12.94 -6.45
N ILE A 29 0.73 -12.34 -5.29
CA ILE A 29 -0.60 -12.47 -4.67
C ILE A 29 -1.67 -11.61 -5.37
N ILE A 30 -1.24 -10.72 -6.27
CA ILE A 30 -2.12 -9.87 -7.07
C ILE A 30 -2.21 -10.45 -8.48
N GLU A 31 -3.44 -10.66 -8.95
CA GLU A 31 -3.68 -11.15 -10.30
C GLU A 31 -3.28 -10.11 -11.36
N GLU A 32 -2.78 -10.58 -12.51
CA GLU A 32 -2.35 -9.71 -13.63
C GLU A 32 -3.48 -8.83 -14.20
N SER A 33 -4.74 -9.17 -13.93
CA SER A 33 -5.91 -8.39 -14.33
C SER A 33 -6.06 -7.07 -13.57
N TYR A 34 -5.34 -6.89 -12.45
CA TYR A 34 -5.35 -5.66 -11.67
C TYR A 34 -4.56 -4.56 -12.39
N ARG A 35 -5.11 -3.35 -12.37
CA ARG A 35 -4.43 -2.16 -12.90
C ARG A 35 -3.20 -1.86 -12.04
N LEU A 36 -2.14 -1.38 -12.68
CA LEU A 36 -1.01 -0.82 -11.95
C LEU A 36 -1.43 0.52 -11.36
N GLY A 37 -1.10 0.78 -10.09
CA GLY A 37 -1.44 2.03 -9.43
C GLY A 37 -1.59 1.92 -7.91
N ILE A 38 -2.27 2.94 -7.39
CA ILE A 38 -2.58 3.10 -5.98
C ILE A 38 -3.96 2.54 -5.69
N TYR A 39 -4.05 1.75 -4.63
CA TYR A 39 -5.29 1.20 -4.12
C TYR A 39 -5.48 1.56 -2.66
N GLY A 40 -6.74 1.71 -2.27
CA GLY A 40 -7.15 1.67 -0.88
C GLY A 40 -7.64 0.27 -0.51
N GLY A 41 -7.39 -0.13 0.72
CA GLY A 41 -7.73 -1.47 1.20
C GLY A 41 -7.62 -1.62 2.72
N PHE A 42 -7.77 -2.88 3.14
CA PHE A 42 -7.62 -3.28 4.54
C PHE A 42 -6.39 -4.17 4.73
N VAL A 43 -5.85 -4.11 5.94
CA VAL A 43 -4.76 -4.95 6.43
C VAL A 43 -5.19 -5.56 7.76
N LYS A 44 -5.03 -6.87 7.93
CA LYS A 44 -5.19 -7.56 9.21
C LYS A 44 -3.84 -7.99 9.75
N ILE A 45 -3.63 -7.66 11.02
CA ILE A 45 -2.46 -8.03 11.80
C ILE A 45 -3.01 -8.53 13.14
N ASP A 46 -2.73 -9.79 13.45
CA ASP A 46 -3.32 -10.50 14.59
C ASP A 46 -4.87 -10.37 14.60
N HIS A 47 -5.43 -9.74 15.64
CA HIS A 47 -6.87 -9.52 15.81
C HIS A 47 -7.31 -8.10 15.46
N ARG A 48 -6.45 -7.31 14.81
CA ARG A 48 -6.71 -5.90 14.48
C ARG A 48 -6.77 -5.70 12.98
N GLN A 49 -7.70 -4.85 12.55
CA GLN A 49 -7.85 -4.41 11.17
C GLN A 49 -7.44 -2.94 11.06
N PHE A 50 -6.70 -2.62 10.01
CA PHE A 50 -6.20 -1.30 9.68
C PHE A 50 -6.55 -0.95 8.24
N LEU A 51 -6.55 0.35 7.93
CA LEU A 51 -6.59 0.82 6.55
C LEU A 51 -5.18 0.82 5.96
N GLY A 52 -5.08 0.60 4.66
CA GLY A 52 -3.82 0.62 3.94
C GLY A 52 -3.93 1.33 2.59
N ILE A 53 -2.91 2.10 2.26
CA ILE A 53 -2.65 2.58 0.91
C ILE A 53 -1.63 1.63 0.27
N PHE A 54 -2.04 1.02 -0.84
CA PHE A 54 -1.26 0.01 -1.53
C PHE A 54 -0.73 0.56 -2.84
N TYR A 55 0.53 0.27 -3.13
CA TYR A 55 1.15 0.48 -4.43
C TYR A 55 1.33 -0.87 -5.11
N PHE A 56 0.78 -1.04 -6.32
CA PHE A 56 1.06 -2.18 -7.18
C PHE A 56 1.57 -1.66 -8.52
N GLY A 57 2.84 -1.88 -8.84
CA GLY A 57 3.42 -1.35 -10.07
C GLY A 57 4.94 -1.45 -10.15
N PRO A 58 5.55 -0.92 -11.22
CA PRO A 58 6.97 -1.07 -11.49
C PRO A 58 7.86 -0.43 -10.43
N ASN A 59 8.98 -1.05 -10.08
CA ASN A 59 9.92 -0.44 -9.15
C ASN A 59 10.73 0.70 -9.80
N TYR A 60 10.16 1.91 -9.81
CA TYR A 60 10.82 3.10 -10.35
C TYR A 60 12.10 3.49 -9.61
N LEU A 61 12.19 3.22 -8.30
CA LEU A 61 13.41 3.52 -7.52
C LEU A 61 14.61 2.69 -7.98
N LYS A 62 14.37 1.46 -8.45
CA LYS A 62 15.42 0.56 -8.95
C LYS A 62 15.54 0.54 -10.47
N ASN A 63 14.80 1.40 -11.19
CA ASN A 63 14.66 1.33 -12.65
C ASN A 63 14.33 -0.08 -13.17
N SER A 64 13.54 -0.85 -12.40
CA SER A 64 13.08 -2.18 -12.83
C SER A 64 11.65 -2.11 -13.36
N LEU A 65 11.37 -2.95 -14.36
CA LEU A 65 10.01 -3.20 -14.85
C LEU A 65 9.27 -4.24 -14.02
N ASP A 66 9.96 -4.90 -13.08
CA ASP A 66 9.33 -5.84 -12.16
C ASP A 66 8.33 -5.10 -11.26
N ASN A 67 7.12 -5.66 -11.17
CA ASN A 67 6.10 -5.14 -10.29
C ASN A 67 6.46 -5.43 -8.84
N ILE A 68 6.29 -4.43 -8.00
CA ILE A 68 6.33 -4.57 -6.54
C ILE A 68 4.93 -4.33 -5.98
N PHE A 69 4.70 -4.91 -4.81
CA PHE A 69 3.49 -4.68 -4.05
C PHE A 69 3.87 -4.20 -2.65
N GLU A 70 3.47 -2.98 -2.33
CA GLU A 70 3.80 -2.33 -1.07
C GLU A 70 2.55 -1.78 -0.41
N VAL A 71 2.51 -1.78 0.93
CA VAL A 71 1.43 -1.16 1.70
C VAL A 71 1.97 -0.19 2.72
N HIS A 72 1.44 1.03 2.72
CA HIS A 72 1.52 1.96 3.84
C HIS A 72 0.30 1.75 4.74
N ILE A 73 0.53 1.21 5.93
CA ILE A 73 -0.51 0.88 6.90
C ILE A 73 -0.80 2.12 7.73
N LEU A 74 -2.05 2.59 7.71
CA LEU A 74 -2.45 3.82 8.38
C LEU A 74 -2.57 3.61 9.88
N ASP A 75 -2.17 4.62 10.64
CA ASP A 75 -2.27 4.66 12.11
C ASP A 75 -1.58 3.45 12.79
N PHE A 76 -0.52 2.93 12.16
CA PHE A 76 0.25 1.77 12.60
C PHE A 76 1.73 2.11 12.71
N ASP A 77 2.32 1.82 13.88
CA ASP A 77 3.73 2.06 14.17
C ASP A 77 4.34 0.84 14.88
N ALA A 78 4.69 -0.17 14.09
CA ALA A 78 5.47 -1.32 14.55
C ALA A 78 6.22 -1.97 13.38
N ASN A 79 7.21 -2.81 13.72
CA ASN A 79 7.94 -3.59 12.74
C ASN A 79 7.25 -4.92 12.44
N LEU A 80 6.95 -5.18 11.16
CA LEU A 80 6.28 -6.39 10.69
C LEU A 80 7.20 -7.36 9.96
N TYR A 81 8.52 -7.12 9.90
CA TYR A 81 9.41 -8.02 9.15
C TYR A 81 9.24 -9.48 9.56
N ASP A 82 9.18 -10.33 8.54
CA ASP A 82 8.98 -11.77 8.65
C ASP A 82 7.61 -12.23 9.18
N GLN A 83 6.71 -11.31 9.49
CA GLN A 83 5.34 -11.64 9.88
C GLN A 83 4.44 -11.90 8.66
N ILE A 84 3.40 -12.71 8.86
CA ILE A 84 2.33 -12.91 7.89
C ILE A 84 1.20 -11.95 8.23
N ILE A 85 0.75 -11.18 7.24
CA ILE A 85 -0.41 -10.30 7.34
C ILE A 85 -1.44 -10.71 6.28
N GLU A 86 -2.70 -10.36 6.50
CA GLU A 86 -3.72 -10.49 5.46
C GLU A 86 -4.08 -9.12 4.88
N VAL A 87 -4.33 -9.06 3.58
CA VAL A 87 -4.65 -7.82 2.89
C VAL A 87 -5.84 -7.98 1.97
N LYS A 88 -6.59 -6.89 1.77
CA LYS A 88 -7.75 -6.84 0.88
C LYS A 88 -7.84 -5.50 0.18
N LEU A 89 -7.71 -5.49 -1.15
CA LEU A 89 -7.92 -4.31 -1.98
C LEU A 89 -9.41 -4.05 -2.20
N ILE A 90 -9.87 -2.82 -1.94
CA ILE A 90 -11.28 -2.43 -2.05
C ILE A 90 -11.53 -1.37 -3.13
N LYS A 91 -10.56 -0.51 -3.43
CA LYS A 91 -10.75 0.59 -4.39
C LYS A 91 -9.45 0.95 -5.10
N PHE A 92 -9.51 1.02 -6.43
CA PHE A 92 -8.48 1.71 -7.22
C PHE A 92 -8.64 3.23 -7.05
N ILE A 93 -7.56 3.90 -6.67
CA ILE A 93 -7.53 5.36 -6.42
C ILE A 93 -7.00 6.08 -7.66
N ARG A 94 -5.80 5.70 -8.14
CA ARG A 94 -5.14 6.37 -9.28
C ARG A 94 -4.01 5.55 -9.87
N GLU A 95 -3.55 5.94 -11.06
CA GLU A 95 -2.36 5.36 -11.71
C GLU A 95 -1.06 5.83 -11.03
N PRO A 96 0.07 5.12 -11.24
CA PRO A 96 1.38 5.56 -10.77
C PRO A 96 1.76 6.92 -11.37
N GLU A 97 2.38 7.77 -10.57
CA GLU A 97 2.81 9.10 -10.97
C GLU A 97 4.28 9.28 -10.58
N LYS A 98 5.04 9.99 -11.42
CA LYS A 98 6.41 10.42 -11.08
C LYS A 98 6.35 11.79 -10.44
N PHE A 99 7.01 11.94 -9.31
CA PHE A 99 7.11 13.22 -8.60
C PHE A 99 8.49 13.82 -8.79
N ASN A 100 8.54 15.16 -8.86
CA ASN A 100 9.80 15.90 -8.99
C ASN A 100 10.40 16.23 -7.61
N SER A 101 9.66 16.02 -6.54
CA SER A 101 10.14 16.21 -5.16
C SER A 101 9.46 15.26 -4.17
N ILE A 102 10.08 15.11 -2.99
CA ILE A 102 9.50 14.37 -1.86
C ILE A 102 8.19 15.04 -1.40
N ASP A 103 8.15 16.36 -1.34
CA ASP A 103 6.96 17.10 -0.88
C ASP A 103 5.75 16.89 -1.81
N GLU A 104 5.97 16.80 -3.12
CA GLU A 104 4.93 16.44 -4.08
C GLU A 104 4.40 15.03 -3.84
N ALA A 105 5.30 14.06 -3.66
CA ALA A 105 4.93 12.68 -3.36
C ALA A 105 4.12 12.58 -2.06
N THR A 106 4.59 13.25 -1.00
CA THR A 106 3.93 13.30 0.31
C THR A 106 2.52 13.86 0.21
N LYS A 107 2.35 15.03 -0.41
CA LYS A 107 1.02 15.63 -0.61
C LYS A 107 0.09 14.69 -1.36
N LYS A 108 0.61 13.99 -2.36
CA LYS A 108 -0.21 13.06 -3.14
C LYS A 108 -0.66 11.86 -2.34
N ILE A 109 0.22 11.29 -1.52
CA ILE A 109 -0.14 10.17 -0.63
C ILE A 109 -1.17 10.63 0.42
N GLU A 110 -1.06 11.85 0.96
CA GLU A 110 -2.06 12.40 1.87
C GLU A 110 -3.45 12.56 1.22
N GLU A 111 -3.51 12.94 -0.06
CA GLU A 111 -4.76 12.95 -0.83
C GLU A 111 -5.34 11.54 -0.97
N ASP A 112 -4.50 10.55 -1.31
CA ASP A 112 -4.92 9.15 -1.44
C ASP A 112 -5.49 8.62 -0.12
N VAL A 113 -4.87 8.96 1.02
CA VAL A 113 -5.36 8.63 2.37
C VAL A 113 -6.72 9.26 2.64
N LYS A 114 -6.91 10.54 2.31
CA LYS A 114 -8.19 11.25 2.49
C LYS A 114 -9.30 10.59 1.68
N ILE A 115 -9.01 10.22 0.43
CA ILE A 115 -9.96 9.50 -0.45
C ILE A 115 -10.39 8.19 0.20
N LEU A 116 -9.44 7.38 0.68
CA LEU A 116 -9.75 6.10 1.33
C LEU A 116 -10.58 6.29 2.61
N ARG A 117 -10.21 7.25 3.46
CA ARG A 117 -10.96 7.51 4.70
C ARG A 117 -12.40 7.94 4.42
N ASN A 118 -12.62 8.83 3.46
CA ASN A 118 -13.96 9.26 3.07
C ASN A 118 -14.78 8.08 2.49
N LEU A 119 -14.17 7.28 1.62
CA LEU A 119 -14.82 6.10 1.06
C LEU A 119 -15.35 5.16 2.15
N VAL A 120 -14.52 4.83 3.14
CA VAL A 120 -14.90 3.90 4.22
C VAL A 120 -16.01 4.46 5.09
N LEU A 121 -15.99 5.77 5.38
CA LEU A 121 -17.05 6.45 6.13
C LEU A 121 -18.40 6.41 5.38
N GLU A 122 -18.40 6.63 4.07
CA GLU A 122 -19.61 6.68 3.25
C GLU A 122 -20.23 5.31 2.99
N THR A 123 -19.39 4.28 2.85
CA THR A 123 -19.81 2.93 2.43
C THR A 123 -20.08 1.99 3.59
N GLY A 124 -19.70 2.37 4.82
CA GLY A 124 -19.89 1.52 5.99
C GLY A 124 -19.10 0.21 5.92
N PHE A 125 -17.96 0.18 5.22
CA PHE A 125 -17.02 -0.94 5.29
C PHE A 125 -16.42 -0.99 6.72
N ALA A 126 -17.19 -1.56 7.65
CA ALA A 126 -16.76 -1.97 8.99
C ALA A 126 -16.46 -3.46 8.98
#